data_AF-A0A954HRU5-F1
#
_entry.id   AF-A0A954HRU5-F1
#
_cell.length_a   1.000
_cell.length_b   1.000
_cell.length_c   1.000
_cell.angle_alpha   90.00
_cell.angle_beta   90.00
_cell.angle_gamma   90.00
#
_symmetry.space_group_name_H-M   'P 1'
#
loop_
_entity.id
_entity.type
_entity.pdbx_description
1 polymer ?
#
loop_
_entity_poly.entity_id
_entity_poly.type
_entity_poly.pdbx_seq_one_letter_code
_entity_poly.pdbx_strand_id
1 'polypeptide(L)'
;MAIYCSGACAVLSFFQQLKLRKSQADALLNQLARTWEQEFDTLYTLPANSAVVHADETSWSINSVRAFLNDKLTVLFYGVHKDGDTPAQILDKNTFAGLLISDDAAVYQGFSRAQKCRAHLIRN
;
A
#
# COMPACT_ATOMS: atom_id res chain seq x y z
N MET A 1 7.68 4.35 -9.25
CA MET A 1 6.39 3.69 -9.58
C MET A 1 5.99 4.04 -11.01
N ALA A 2 6.21 3.15 -11.98
CA ALA A 2 5.83 3.38 -13.36
C ALA A 2 4.38 2.90 -13.58
N ILE A 3 3.43 3.82 -13.48
CA ILE A 3 2.03 3.54 -13.79
C ILE A 3 1.92 3.33 -15.30
N TYR A 4 1.26 2.26 -15.76
CA TYR A 4 1.01 2.01 -17.18
C TYR A 4 0.00 3.03 -17.74
N CYS A 5 0.48 4.23 -18.07
CA CYS A 5 -0.35 5.37 -18.50
C CYS A 5 -1.01 5.20 -19.87
N SER A 6 -0.61 4.22 -20.67
CA SER A 6 -1.13 4.03 -22.04
C SER A 6 -2.64 3.70 -22.04
N GLY A 7 -3.10 2.84 -21.14
CA GLY A 7 -4.52 2.51 -21.00
C GLY A 7 -5.35 3.70 -20.55
N ALA A 8 -4.86 4.46 -19.56
CA ALA A 8 -5.53 5.65 -19.06
C ALA A 8 -5.65 6.75 -20.13
N CYS A 9 -4.60 6.95 -20.95
CA CYS A 9 -4.64 7.92 -22.05
C CYS A 9 -5.69 7.55 -23.10
N ALA A 10 -5.85 6.26 -23.42
CA ALA A 10 -6.86 5.79 -24.37
C ALA A 10 -8.29 6.03 -23.85
N VAL A 11 -8.54 5.71 -22.58
CA VAL A 11 -9.85 5.92 -21.92
C VAL A 11 -10.20 7.41 -21.88
N LEU A 12 -9.27 8.28 -21.48
CA LEU A 12 -9.47 9.73 -21.44
C LEU A 12 -9.71 10.32 -22.84
N SER A 13 -8.99 9.83 -23.86
CA SER A 13 -9.22 10.27 -25.23
C SER A 13 -10.59 9.84 -25.76
N PHE A 14 -11.06 8.64 -25.39
CA PHE A 14 -12.35 8.14 -25.87
C PHE A 14 -13.53 8.83 -25.20
N PHE A 15 -13.56 8.88 -23.86
CA PHE A 15 -14.71 9.40 -23.11
C PHE A 15 -14.69 10.91 -22.93
N GLN A 16 -13.52 11.52 -22.81
CA GLN A 16 -13.37 12.93 -22.47
C GLN A 16 -12.83 13.77 -23.64
N GLN A 17 -12.61 13.15 -24.81
CA GLN A 17 -11.96 13.77 -25.97
C GLN A 17 -10.58 14.38 -25.66
N LEU A 18 -9.96 13.98 -24.55
CA LEU A 18 -8.71 14.52 -24.06
C LEU A 18 -7.54 13.71 -24.61
N LYS A 19 -6.94 14.22 -25.69
CA LYS A 19 -5.77 13.57 -26.32
C LYS A 19 -4.50 13.87 -25.53
N LEU A 20 -4.11 12.96 -24.65
CA LEU A 20 -2.85 13.04 -23.90
C LEU A 20 -1.77 12.16 -24.54
N ARG A 21 -0.57 12.72 -24.69
CA ARG A 21 0.65 11.92 -24.89
C ARG A 21 1.03 11.27 -23.56
N LYS A 22 1.71 10.12 -23.63
CA LYS A 22 2.22 9.43 -22.43
C LYS A 22 3.01 10.37 -21.51
N SER A 23 3.90 11.20 -22.06
CA SER A 23 4.69 12.17 -21.28
C SER A 23 3.84 13.21 -20.55
N GLN A 24 2.70 13.62 -21.12
CA GLN A 24 1.78 14.55 -20.47
C GLN A 24 1.03 13.87 -19.32
N ALA A 25 0.59 12.63 -19.52
CA ALA A 25 -0.02 11.84 -18.45
C ALA A 25 0.97 11.59 -17.30
N ASP A 26 2.21 11.23 -17.61
CA ASP A 26 3.27 11.06 -16.63
C ASP A 26 3.55 12.36 -15.86
N ALA A 27 3.58 13.51 -16.54
CA ALA A 27 3.77 14.81 -15.90
C ALA A 27 2.62 15.17 -14.94
N LEU A 28 1.37 14.93 -15.35
CA LEU A 28 0.19 15.16 -14.52
C LEU A 28 0.16 14.25 -13.29
N LEU A 29 0.48 12.96 -13.45
CA LEU A 29 0.56 12.02 -12.33
C LEU A 29 1.67 12.40 -11.35
N ASN A 30 2.83 12.82 -11.85
CA ASN A 30 3.91 13.29 -10.99
C ASN A 30 3.54 14.59 -10.25
N GLN A 31 2.76 15.48 -10.87
CA GLN A 31 2.23 16.67 -10.19
C GLN A 31 1.21 16.31 -9.12
N LEU A 32 0.30 15.37 -9.42
CA LEU A 32 -0.68 14.87 -8.46
C LEU A 32 0.03 14.21 -7.26
N ALA A 33 1.03 13.37 -7.53
CA ALA A 33 1.83 12.71 -6.50
C ALA A 33 2.48 13.71 -5.54
N ARG A 34 3.11 14.77 -6.07
CA ARG A 34 3.67 15.86 -5.25
C ARG A 34 2.61 16.60 -4.45
N THR A 35 1.42 16.77 -5.01
CA THR A 35 0.31 17.47 -4.33
C THR A 35 -0.22 16.65 -3.16
N TRP A 36 -0.18 15.32 -3.26
CA TRP A 36 -0.70 14.37 -2.26
C TRP A 36 0.37 13.86 -1.30
N GLU A 37 1.60 14.34 -1.42
CA GLU A 37 2.74 13.84 -0.64
C GLU A 37 2.50 14.00 0.86
N GLN A 38 1.96 15.14 1.28
CA GLN A 38 1.66 15.41 2.69
C GLN A 38 0.54 14.52 3.25
N GLU A 39 -0.53 14.31 2.48
CA GLU A 39 -1.62 13.42 2.86
C GLU A 39 -1.13 11.97 2.92
N PHE A 40 -0.27 11.57 1.98
CA PHE A 40 0.35 10.26 1.98
C PHE A 40 1.21 10.05 3.23
N ASP A 41 2.08 11.01 3.57
CA ASP A 41 2.90 10.97 4.79
C ASP A 41 2.03 10.87 6.05
N THR A 42 0.93 11.61 6.08
CA THR A 42 -0.03 11.53 7.19
C THR A 42 -0.63 10.13 7.27
N LEU A 43 -1.20 9.61 6.18
CA LEU A 43 -1.81 8.29 6.14
C LEU A 43 -0.83 7.17 6.47
N TYR A 44 0.44 7.32 6.08
CA TYR A 44 1.53 6.40 6.37
C TYR A 44 1.86 6.33 7.88
N THR A 45 1.79 7.45 8.61
CA THR A 45 2.08 7.48 10.05
C THR A 45 0.96 6.91 10.92
N LEU A 46 -0.29 6.89 10.44
CA LEU A 46 -1.44 6.47 11.24
C LEU A 46 -1.38 4.98 11.64
N PRO A 47 -1.06 4.02 10.75
CA PRO A 47 -0.83 2.62 11.13
C PRO A 47 0.27 2.48 12.20
N ALA A 48 1.39 3.20 12.06
CA ALA A 48 2.51 3.11 13.00
C ALA A 48 2.15 3.54 14.44
N ASN A 49 1.12 4.38 14.60
CA ASN A 49 0.63 4.83 15.89
C ASN A 49 -0.65 4.10 16.36
N SER A 50 -1.07 3.05 15.64
CA SER A 50 -2.29 2.31 15.96
C SER A 50 -2.05 1.22 17.01
N ALA A 51 -3.03 1.02 17.89
CA ALA A 51 -2.96 -0.04 18.90
C ALA A 51 -2.98 -1.45 18.27
N VAL A 52 -3.69 -1.60 17.15
CA VAL A 52 -3.79 -2.85 16.38
C VAL A 52 -3.67 -2.49 14.90
N VAL A 53 -2.87 -3.26 14.17
CA VAL A 53 -2.81 -3.18 12.71
C VAL A 53 -2.98 -4.57 12.11
N HIS A 54 -3.88 -4.69 11.15
CA HIS A 54 -3.99 -5.86 10.28
C HIS A 54 -3.15 -5.63 9.02
N ALA A 55 -2.31 -6.59 8.68
CA ALA A 55 -1.49 -6.56 7.46
C ALA A 55 -1.82 -7.76 6.58
N ASP A 56 -1.95 -7.51 5.28
CA ASP A 56 -2.21 -8.54 4.27
C ASP A 56 -1.46 -8.24 2.97
N GLU A 57 -1.20 -9.29 2.19
CA GLU A 57 -0.53 -9.19 0.90
C GLU A 57 -1.27 -10.02 -0.15
N THR A 58 -1.51 -9.41 -1.31
CA THR A 58 -2.20 -10.06 -2.42
C THR A 58 -1.38 -9.99 -3.71
N SER A 59 -1.39 -11.08 -4.49
CA SER A 59 -0.51 -11.26 -5.67
C SER A 59 -1.15 -10.93 -7.02
N TRP A 60 -2.34 -10.31 -7.04
CA TRP A 60 -3.09 -10.08 -8.28
C TRP A 60 -2.59 -8.88 -9.11
N SER A 61 -1.63 -8.08 -8.59
CA SER A 61 -1.01 -6.96 -9.31
C SER A 61 0.47 -7.21 -9.62
N ILE A 62 1.01 -6.43 -10.58
CA ILE A 62 2.45 -6.34 -10.83
C ILE A 62 3.11 -5.80 -9.56
N ASN A 63 4.08 -6.55 -9.02
CA ASN A 63 4.70 -6.28 -7.74
C ASN A 63 3.67 -6.17 -6.59
N SER A 64 2.63 -7.01 -6.53
CA SER A 64 1.73 -7.15 -5.37
C SER A 64 0.97 -5.90 -4.88
N VAL A 65 -0.04 -6.14 -4.04
CA VAL A 65 -0.72 -5.11 -3.25
C VAL A 65 -0.58 -5.48 -1.79
N ARG A 66 -0.13 -4.53 -0.98
CA ARG A 66 -0.10 -4.65 0.48
C ARG A 66 -1.20 -3.81 1.10
N ALA A 67 -1.91 -4.37 2.05
CA ALA A 67 -2.97 -3.69 2.78
C ALA A 67 -2.59 -3.57 4.27
N PHE A 68 -2.76 -2.38 4.83
CA PHE A 68 -2.63 -2.11 6.26
C PHE A 68 -3.91 -1.47 6.77
N LEU A 69 -4.50 -2.07 7.81
CA LEU A 69 -5.82 -1.68 8.30
C LEU A 69 -5.81 -1.51 9.82
N ASN A 70 -6.58 -0.55 10.30
CA ASN A 70 -7.00 -0.46 11.69
C ASN A 70 -8.53 -0.29 11.76
N ASP A 71 -9.07 0.10 12.91
CA ASP A 71 -10.51 0.33 13.14
C ASP A 71 -11.09 1.53 12.38
N LYS A 72 -10.25 2.43 11.86
CA LYS A 72 -10.63 3.72 11.26
C LYS A 72 -10.22 3.89 9.81
N LEU A 73 -9.19 3.19 9.35
CA LEU A 73 -8.62 3.39 8.02
C LEU A 73 -8.08 2.10 7.41
N THR A 74 -8.00 2.14 6.08
CA THR A 74 -7.38 1.14 5.22
C THR A 74 -6.41 1.86 4.30
N VAL A 75 -5.13 1.51 4.36
CA VAL A 75 -4.12 1.96 3.38
C VAL A 75 -3.75 0.81 2.47
N LEU A 76 -3.83 1.05 1.16
CA LEU A 76 -3.47 0.09 0.12
C LEU A 76 -2.26 0.62 -0.64
N PHE A 77 -1.18 -0.16 -0.64
CA PHE A 77 0.03 0.14 -1.39
C PHE A 77 0.09 -0.75 -2.63
N TYR A 78 0.15 -0.13 -3.80
CA TYR A 78 0.18 -0.81 -5.09
C TYR A 78 1.60 -0.86 -5.65
N GLY A 79 1.97 -1.99 -6.26
CA GLY A 79 3.26 -2.10 -6.97
C GLY A 79 4.46 -2.24 -6.04
N VAL A 80 4.24 -2.71 -4.81
CA VAL A 80 5.24 -2.91 -3.78
C VAL A 80 5.85 -4.32 -3.84
N HIS A 81 7.15 -4.41 -4.06
CA HIS A 81 7.84 -5.69 -4.08
C HIS A 81 7.57 -6.56 -2.83
N LYS A 82 7.60 -7.88 -3.02
CA LYS A 82 7.41 -8.87 -1.97
C LYS A 82 8.66 -9.01 -1.07
N ASP A 83 9.26 -7.88 -0.71
CA ASP A 83 10.40 -7.77 0.20
C ASP A 83 9.97 -7.29 1.59
N GLY A 84 10.91 -7.39 2.54
CA GLY A 84 10.74 -6.89 3.90
C GLY A 84 11.05 -5.40 4.06
N ASP A 85 11.66 -4.76 3.04
CA ASP A 85 12.13 -3.38 3.11
C ASP A 85 10.94 -2.40 3.09
N THR A 86 9.92 -2.67 2.28
CA THR A 86 8.75 -1.80 2.22
C THR A 86 7.86 -1.84 3.47
N PRO A 87 7.56 -3.01 4.06
CA PRO A 87 6.89 -3.08 5.36
C PRO A 87 7.64 -2.37 6.48
N ALA A 88 8.98 -2.41 6.49
CA ALA A 88 9.79 -1.77 7.51
C ALA A 88 9.71 -0.24 7.49
N GLN A 89 9.42 0.35 6.32
CA GLN A 89 9.12 1.77 6.22
C GLN A 89 7.78 2.04 6.95
N ILE A 90 6.72 1.32 6.60
CA ILE A 90 5.36 1.58 7.09
C ILE A 90 5.21 1.27 8.59
N LEU A 91 5.76 0.14 9.02
CA LEU A 91 5.68 -0.39 10.39
C LEU A 91 7.06 -0.93 10.77
N ASP A 92 7.91 -0.03 11.28
CA ASP A 92 9.20 -0.43 11.81
C ASP A 92 9.01 -1.32 13.06
N LYS A 93 9.65 -2.49 13.02
CA LYS A 93 9.50 -3.54 14.05
C LYS A 93 10.03 -3.13 15.42
N ASN A 94 10.99 -2.21 15.45
CA ASN A 94 11.67 -1.78 16.67
C ASN A 94 10.88 -0.69 17.41
N THR A 95 10.08 0.08 16.68
CA THR A 95 9.34 1.23 17.20
C THR A 95 7.84 0.98 17.33
N PHE A 96 7.27 0.04 16.56
CA PHE A 96 5.85 -0.28 16.67
C PHE A 96 5.51 -0.98 17.99
N ALA A 97 4.74 -0.30 18.83
CA ALA A 97 4.31 -0.78 20.14
C ALA A 97 2.95 -1.51 20.13
N GLY A 98 2.23 -1.48 19.00
CA GLY A 98 0.92 -2.09 18.84
C GLY A 98 0.98 -3.60 18.59
N LEU A 99 -0.20 -4.20 18.35
CA LEU A 99 -0.35 -5.59 17.95
C LEU A 99 -0.44 -5.69 16.42
N LEU A 100 0.47 -6.44 15.80
CA LEU A 100 0.35 -6.80 14.39
C LEU A 100 -0.49 -8.06 14.22
N ILE A 101 -1.46 -8.02 13.31
CA ILE A 101 -2.26 -9.18 12.90
C ILE A 101 -1.97 -9.48 11.42
N SER A 102 -1.42 -10.65 11.09
CA SER A 102 -1.10 -11.01 9.71
C SER A 102 -1.27 -12.51 9.44
N ASP A 103 -1.02 -12.95 8.21
CA ASP A 103 -0.96 -14.36 7.81
C ASP A 103 0.31 -15.10 8.29
N ASP A 104 1.17 -14.44 9.11
CA ASP A 104 2.46 -14.95 9.58
C ASP A 104 3.50 -15.17 8.47
N ALA A 105 3.40 -14.44 7.35
CA ALA A 105 4.47 -14.39 6.37
C ALA A 105 5.79 -13.94 7.00
N ALA A 106 6.92 -14.47 6.50
CA ALA A 106 8.25 -14.21 7.07
C ALA A 106 8.59 -12.71 7.22
N VAL A 107 8.08 -11.87 6.30
CA VAL A 107 8.26 -10.41 6.35
C VAL A 107 7.69 -9.77 7.63
N TYR A 108 6.68 -10.39 8.24
CA TYR A 108 6.01 -9.92 9.46
C TYR A 108 6.56 -10.55 10.75
N GLN A 109 7.62 -11.37 10.68
CA GLN A 109 8.25 -11.91 11.88
C GLN A 109 9.09 -10.84 12.60
N GLY A 110 9.21 -10.94 13.93
CA GLY A 110 10.08 -10.08 14.74
C GLY A 110 9.42 -8.84 15.34
N PHE A 111 8.10 -8.65 15.20
CA PHE A 111 7.37 -7.65 15.98
C PHE A 111 7.26 -8.09 17.45
N SER A 112 7.34 -7.12 18.36
CA SER A 112 7.23 -7.35 19.81
C SER A 112 5.91 -8.05 20.20
N ARG A 113 4.81 -7.71 19.50
CA ARG A 113 3.49 -8.31 19.67
C ARG A 113 2.89 -8.63 18.30
N ALA A 114 2.65 -9.90 18.04
CA ALA A 114 2.04 -10.38 16.81
C ALA A 114 1.00 -11.47 17.07
N GLN A 115 -0.03 -11.53 16.22
CA GLN A 115 -1.06 -12.55 16.24
C GLN A 115 -1.36 -13.01 14.81
N LYS A 116 -1.60 -14.32 14.62
CA LYS A 116 -2.11 -14.84 13.35
C LYS A 116 -3.54 -14.38 13.08
N CYS A 117 -3.80 -13.98 11.85
CA CYS A 117 -5.12 -13.58 11.40
C CYS A 117 -6.07 -14.79 11.45
N ARG A 118 -7.16 -14.66 12.21
CA ARG A 118 -8.15 -15.75 12.36
C ARG A 118 -8.84 -16.10 11.04
N ALA A 119 -9.08 -15.12 10.16
CA ALA A 119 -9.66 -15.38 8.85
C ALA A 119 -8.76 -16.30 8.02
N HIS A 120 -7.43 -16.08 8.05
CA HIS A 120 -6.46 -16.96 7.41
C HIS A 120 -6.41 -18.35 8.07
N LEU A 121 -6.51 -18.42 9.41
CA LEU A 121 -6.56 -19.70 10.12
C LEU A 121 -7.82 -20.52 9.87
N ILE A 122 -8.96 -19.89 9.56
CA ILE A 122 -10.23 -20.60 9.30
C ILE A 122 -10.32 -21.04 7.84
N ARG A 123 -9.70 -20.28 6.92
CA ARG A 123 -9.69 -20.57 5.50
C ARG A 123 -8.73 -21.71 5.12
N ASN A 124 -7.64 -21.86 5.89
CA ASN A 124 -6.57 -22.84 5.65
C ASN A 124 -6.74 -24.06 6.54
#